data_AF-A0A093J922-F1
#
_entry.id   AF-A0A093J922-F1
#
_cell.length_a   1.000
_cell.length_b   1.000
_cell.length_c   1.000
_cell.angle_alpha   90.00
_cell.angle_beta   90.00
_cell.angle_gamma   90.00
#
_symmetry.space_group_name_H-M   'P 1'
#
loop_
_entity.id
_entity.type
_entity.pdbx_description
1 polymer ?
#
loop_
_entity_poly.entity_id
_entity_poly.type
_entity_poly.pdbx_seq_one_letter_code
_entity_poly.pdbx_strand_id
1 'polypeptide(L)'
;EGNLYPTLPPGKQEEVEKLLGSSTEETWRQLAGELGYKEDLIDSFTREESPARALLTDWSSKETATLDALLAALRKIQRGDIAESLYSESTATSPV
;
A
#
# COMPACT_ATOMS: atom_id res chain seq x y z
N GLU A 1 -13.34 12.24 3.84
CA GLU A 1 -12.79 11.83 2.53
C GLU A 1 -11.34 11.44 2.75
N GLY A 2 -10.98 10.20 2.43
CA GLY A 2 -9.62 9.70 2.67
C GLY A 2 -8.62 10.40 1.75
N ASN A 3 -7.48 10.83 2.27
CA ASN A 3 -6.41 11.39 1.44
C ASN A 3 -6.04 10.41 0.33
N LEU A 4 -5.96 10.91 -0.91
CA LEU A 4 -5.51 10.12 -2.05
C LEU A 4 -4.06 9.71 -1.84
N TYR A 5 -3.75 8.44 -2.08
CA TYR A 5 -2.40 7.88 -2.04
C TYR A 5 -1.38 8.73 -2.83
N PRO A 6 -1.63 9.14 -4.09
CA PRO A 6 -0.70 10.03 -4.83
C PRO A 6 -0.48 11.40 -4.19
N THR A 7 -1.43 11.88 -3.38
CA THR A 7 -1.34 13.19 -2.72
C THR A 7 -0.56 13.12 -1.40
N LEU A 8 -0.21 11.90 -0.95
CA LEU A 8 0.59 11.71 0.25
C LEU A 8 2.01 12.23 0.04
N PRO A 9 2.64 12.76 1.11
CA PRO A 9 4.04 13.18 1.04
C PRO A 9 4.94 12.01 0.63
N PRO A 10 6.03 12.26 -0.11
CA PRO A 10 6.90 11.22 -0.65
C PRO A 10 7.48 10.31 0.43
N GLY A 11 7.79 10.85 1.62
CA GLY A 11 8.25 10.03 2.74
C GLY A 11 7.22 8.96 3.16
N LYS A 12 5.93 9.29 3.07
CA LYS A 12 4.86 8.34 3.40
C LYS A 12 4.67 7.27 2.34
N GLN A 13 4.82 7.63 1.06
CA GLN A 13 4.77 6.65 -0.04
C GLN A 13 5.94 5.66 0.10
N GLU A 14 7.14 6.17 0.35
CA GLU A 14 8.33 5.35 0.52
C GLU A 14 8.22 4.39 1.70
N GLU A 15 7.62 4.82 2.81
CA GLU A 15 7.37 3.94 3.96
C GLU A 15 6.36 2.82 3.63
N VAL A 16 5.30 3.13 2.89
CA VAL A 16 4.35 2.10 2.43
C VAL A 16 5.05 1.08 1.55
N GLU A 17 5.87 1.54 0.60
CA GLU A 17 6.65 0.69 -0.28
C GLU A 17 7.62 -0.20 0.51
N LYS A 18 8.32 0.37 1.51
CA LYS A 18 9.24 -0.37 2.39
C LYS A 18 8.52 -1.38 3.26
N LEU A 19 7.40 -1.02 3.88
CA LEU A 19 6.65 -1.93 4.74
C LEU A 19 6.05 -3.10 3.95
N LEU A 20 5.53 -2.83 2.75
CA LEU A 20 5.02 -3.88 1.85
C LEU A 20 6.15 -4.73 1.27
N GLY A 21 7.29 -4.13 0.91
CA GLY A 21 8.45 -4.83 0.35
C GLY A 21 9.27 -5.61 1.38
N SER A 22 9.34 -5.14 2.62
CA SER A 22 10.01 -5.83 3.74
C SER A 22 9.13 -6.91 4.36
N SER A 23 7.84 -6.92 4.01
CA SER A 23 6.89 -7.96 4.40
C SER A 23 7.04 -9.21 3.55
N THR A 24 6.27 -10.25 3.87
CA THR A 24 6.17 -11.43 3.01
C THR A 24 5.70 -11.03 1.61
N GLU A 25 6.25 -11.67 0.57
CA GLU A 25 5.82 -11.47 -0.82
C GLU A 25 4.33 -11.72 -1.02
N GLU A 26 3.71 -12.49 -0.14
CA GLU A 26 2.27 -12.74 -0.14
C GLU A 26 1.46 -11.48 0.22
N THR A 27 2.02 -10.55 1.00
CA THR A 27 1.30 -9.39 1.52
C THR A 27 0.86 -8.43 0.44
N TRP A 28 1.78 -7.99 -0.42
CA TRP A 28 1.42 -7.10 -1.53
C TRP A 28 0.54 -7.83 -2.57
N ARG A 29 0.69 -9.15 -2.73
CA ARG A 29 -0.16 -9.97 -3.61
C ARG A 29 -1.59 -10.07 -3.09
N GLN A 30 -1.77 -10.38 -1.80
CA GLN A 30 -3.08 -10.41 -1.15
C GLN A 30 -3.72 -9.02 -1.15
N LEU A 31 -2.93 -7.97 -0.93
CA LEU A 31 -3.38 -6.59 -1.03
C LEU A 31 -3.88 -6.30 -2.46
N ALA A 32 -3.13 -6.65 -3.49
CA ALA A 32 -3.54 -6.48 -4.87
C ALA A 32 -4.88 -7.18 -5.16
N GLY A 33 -5.07 -8.40 -4.65
CA GLY A 33 -6.35 -9.11 -4.73
C GLY A 33 -7.50 -8.33 -4.09
N GLU A 34 -7.31 -7.79 -2.89
CA GLU A 34 -8.32 -6.95 -2.21
C GLU A 34 -8.58 -5.62 -2.92
N LEU A 35 -7.59 -5.08 -3.61
CA LEU A 35 -7.73 -3.88 -4.45
C LEU A 35 -8.39 -4.18 -5.81
N GLY A 36 -8.78 -5.43 -6.07
CA GLY A 36 -9.47 -5.87 -7.28
C GLY A 36 -8.53 -6.17 -8.47
N TYR A 37 -7.23 -6.33 -8.22
CA TYR A 37 -6.31 -6.83 -9.24
C TYR A 37 -6.52 -8.32 -9.47
N LYS A 38 -6.47 -8.72 -10.75
CA LYS A 38 -6.49 -10.12 -11.14
C LYS A 38 -5.12 -10.76 -10.92
N GLU A 39 -5.10 -12.07 -10.68
CA GLU A 39 -3.88 -12.85 -10.52
C GLU A 39 -2.89 -12.67 -11.68
N ASP A 40 -3.37 -12.47 -12.91
CA ASP A 40 -2.56 -12.21 -14.09
C ASP A 40 -1.73 -10.90 -13.99
N LEU A 41 -2.34 -9.83 -13.47
CA LEU A 41 -1.62 -8.58 -13.18
C LEU A 41 -0.68 -8.73 -11.99
N ILE A 42 -1.09 -9.51 -10.99
CA ILE A 42 -0.25 -9.79 -9.81
C ILE A 42 1.02 -10.54 -10.24
N ASP A 43 0.93 -11.53 -11.13
CA ASP A 43 2.10 -12.23 -11.71
C ASP A 43 2.94 -11.33 -12.61
N SER A 44 2.34 -10.30 -13.20
CA SER A 44 3.12 -9.29 -13.93
C SER A 44 3.98 -8.46 -12.98
N PHE A 45 3.43 -8.07 -11.83
CA PHE A 45 4.18 -7.32 -10.81
C PHE A 45 5.27 -8.15 -10.14
N THR A 46 5.09 -9.46 -9.92
CA THR A 46 6.13 -10.32 -9.31
C THR A 46 7.44 -10.34 -10.11
N ARG A 47 7.40 -10.01 -11.40
CA ARG A 47 8.56 -9.97 -12.30
C ARG A 47 9.32 -8.64 -12.26
N GLU A 48 8.75 -7.61 -11.63
CA GLU A 48 9.38 -6.31 -11.44
C GLU A 48 10.44 -6.37 -10.33
N GLU A 49 11.41 -5.45 -10.36
CA GLU A 49 12.43 -5.32 -9.31
C GLU A 49 11.81 -5.03 -7.93
N SER A 50 10.66 -4.36 -7.92
CA SER A 50 9.93 -4.01 -6.70
C SER A 50 8.42 -4.16 -6.92
N PRO A 51 7.86 -5.38 -6.74
CA PRO A 51 6.46 -5.66 -7.02
C PRO A 51 5.50 -4.76 -6.23
N ALA A 52 5.80 -4.51 -4.95
CA ALA A 52 5.01 -3.63 -4.10
C ALA A 52 4.95 -2.20 -4.65
N ARG A 53 6.09 -1.66 -5.11
CA ARG A 53 6.18 -0.33 -5.71
C ARG A 53 5.45 -0.24 -7.05
N ALA A 54 5.60 -1.25 -7.90
CA ALA A 54 4.90 -1.32 -9.17
C ALA A 54 3.37 -1.34 -8.97
N LEU A 55 2.90 -2.17 -8.04
CA LEU A 55 1.49 -2.23 -7.64
C LEU A 55 0.99 -0.86 -7.14
N LEU A 56 1.71 -0.21 -6.24
CA LEU A 56 1.32 1.08 -5.67
C LEU A 56 1.30 2.18 -6.74
N THR A 57 2.24 2.16 -7.69
CA THR A 57 2.32 3.12 -8.78
C THR A 57 1.13 2.96 -9.75
N ASP A 58 0.81 1.72 -10.13
CA ASP A 58 -0.36 1.43 -10.95
C ASP A 58 -1.65 1.79 -10.19
N TRP A 59 -1.74 1.38 -8.92
CA TRP A 59 -2.91 1.63 -8.08
C TRP A 59 -3.13 3.11 -7.86
N SER A 60 -2.08 3.89 -7.62
CA SER A 60 -2.08 5.35 -7.48
C SER A 60 -2.75 6.08 -8.65
N SER A 61 -2.80 5.49 -9.83
CA SER A 61 -3.47 6.06 -11.01
C SER A 61 -5.00 5.87 -10.97
N LYS A 62 -5.52 5.07 -10.05
CA LYS A 62 -6.96 4.81 -9.89
C LYS A 62 -7.60 5.83 -8.95
N GLU A 63 -8.84 6.21 -9.23
CA GLU A 63 -9.62 7.13 -8.39
C GLU A 63 -9.90 6.56 -6.99
N THR A 64 -9.87 5.23 -6.86
CA THR A 64 -10.05 4.51 -5.59
C THR A 64 -8.78 4.46 -4.74
N ALA A 65 -7.67 5.02 -5.21
CA ALA A 65 -6.37 4.99 -4.54
C ALA A 65 -6.32 5.95 -3.36
N THR A 66 -7.08 5.65 -2.32
CA THR A 66 -7.12 6.42 -1.08
C THR A 66 -6.36 5.68 0.02
N LEU A 67 -5.68 6.41 0.90
CA LEU A 67 -5.01 5.79 2.04
C LEU A 67 -5.98 4.93 2.87
N ASP A 68 -7.23 5.36 3.01
CA ASP A 68 -8.26 4.59 3.73
C ASP A 68 -8.54 3.23 3.07
N ALA A 69 -8.64 3.19 1.74
CA ALA A 69 -8.79 1.93 0.99
C ALA A 69 -7.58 1.01 1.15
N LEU A 70 -6.36 1.56 1.18
CA LEU A 70 -5.13 0.79 1.46
C LEU A 70 -5.19 0.17 2.86
N LEU A 71 -5.49 0.99 3.88
CA LEU A 71 -5.58 0.56 5.27
C LEU A 71 -6.67 -0.48 5.48
N ALA A 72 -7.83 -0.31 4.83
CA ALA A 72 -8.93 -1.25 4.88
C ALA A 72 -8.53 -2.60 4.24
N ALA A 73 -7.88 -2.57 3.08
CA ALA A 73 -7.40 -3.78 2.41
C ALA A 73 -6.32 -4.49 3.25
N LEU A 74 -5.36 -3.76 3.82
CA LEU A 74 -4.34 -4.29 4.74
C LEU A 74 -4.96 -4.99 5.95
N ARG A 75 -5.98 -4.39 6.58
CA ARG A 75 -6.69 -5.00 7.71
C ARG A 75 -7.42 -6.29 7.32
N LYS A 76 -7.99 -6.34 6.11
CA LYS A 76 -8.69 -7.55 5.63
C LYS A 76 -7.74 -8.72 5.41
N ILE A 77 -6.54 -8.48 4.90
CA ILE A 77 -5.51 -9.52 4.70
C ILE A 77 -4.76 -9.87 6.00
N GLN A 78 -5.30 -9.48 7.16
CA GLN A 78 -4.69 -9.67 8.48
C GLN A 78 -3.35 -8.94 8.67
N ARG A 79 -3.04 -7.97 7.82
CA ARG A 79 -1.86 -7.09 7.95
C ARG A 79 -2.22 -5.76 8.60
N GLY A 80 -3.01 -5.82 9.67
CA GLY A 80 -3.36 -4.67 10.49
C GLY A 80 -2.14 -4.02 11.13
N ASP A 81 -1.05 -4.78 11.34
CA ASP A 81 0.25 -4.30 11.83
C ASP A 81 0.83 -3.21 10.92
N ILE A 82 0.83 -3.43 9.59
CA ILE A 82 1.30 -2.45 8.61
C ILE A 82 0.38 -1.23 8.64
N ALA A 83 -0.93 -1.44 8.66
CA ALA A 83 -1.90 -0.36 8.67
C ALA A 83 -1.74 0.54 9.91
N GLU A 84 -1.53 -0.04 11.08
CA GLU A 84 -1.24 0.67 12.33
C GLU A 84 0.09 1.41 12.27
N SER A 85 1.15 0.80 11.72
CA SER A 85 2.46 1.45 11.54
C SER A 85 2.33 2.68 10.63
N LEU A 86 1.67 2.52 9.49
CA LEU A 86 1.38 3.59 8.55
C LEU A 86 0.53 4.69 9.20
N TYR A 87 -0.50 4.33 9.98
CA TYR A 87 -1.36 5.30 10.63
C TYR A 87 -0.63 6.07 11.73
N SER A 88 0.12 5.36 12.58
CA SER A 88 0.88 5.91 13.70
C SER A 88 1.93 6.91 13.23
N GLU A 89 2.66 6.60 12.16
CA GLU A 89 3.65 7.51 11.59
C GLU A 89 3.00 8.73 10.91
N SER A 90 1.78 8.56 10.37
CA SER A 90 0.95 9.67 9.90
C SER A 90 0.58 10.65 11.01
N THR A 91 0.33 10.13 12.21
CA THR A 91 0.03 10.94 13.40
C THR A 91 1.27 11.41 14.16
N ALA A 92 2.46 10.88 13.84
CA ALA A 92 3.71 11.22 14.50
C ALA A 92 4.41 12.47 13.92
N THR A 93 3.85 13.09 12.87
CA THR A 93 4.33 14.40 12.40
C THR A 93 3.76 15.53 13.28
N SER A 94 4.50 15.81 14.37
CA SER A 94 4.65 17.09 15.10
C SER A 94 3.56 17.53 16.11
N PRO A 95 3.91 18.28 17.19
CA PRO A 95 5.09 19.16 17.31
C PRO A 95 6.00 18.94 18.55
N VAL A 96 7.27 19.34 18.43
CA VAL A 96 8.04 19.97 19.51
C VAL A 96 8.44 21.36 19.04
#